data_AF-A0A8J3TG08-F1
#
_entry.id   AF-A0A8J3TG08-F1
#
_cell.length_a   1.000
_cell.length_b   1.000
_cell.length_c   1.000
_cell.angle_alpha   90.00
_cell.angle_beta   90.00
_cell.angle_gamma   90.00
#
_symmetry.space_group_name_H-M   'P 1'
#
loop_
_entity.id
_entity.type
_entity.pdbx_description
1 polymer ?
#
loop_
_entity_poly.entity_id
_entity_poly.type
_entity_poly.pdbx_seq_one_letter_code
_entity_poly.pdbx_strand_id
1 'polypeptide(L)'
;MAFVYHRINPSGYMDQTLEIVNNGPSAVIPTVEITPVDRTGTVLPGVTVSTAYGTDQGKMVVPARETSLDVLAFAGRDAANVADVRVTVRKTADVTFPAAPQIVEAQAVNEAGQPTAKFGPFDAVVLTNPNSEKVSVGVVCIIWEQPPAGQPQQARTVIPIGAATIAGQHSATVRASGDARNGCGSLKTYFSPPT
;
A
#
# COMPACT_ATOMS: atom_id res chain seq x y z
N MET A 1 18.48 4.25 -1.08
CA MET A 1 17.18 3.57 -1.22
C MET A 1 17.19 2.78 -2.51
N ALA A 2 16.67 1.56 -2.49
CA ALA A 2 16.58 0.71 -3.67
C ALA A 2 15.11 0.33 -3.92
N PHE A 3 14.80 0.03 -5.19
CA PHE A 3 13.46 -0.29 -5.65
C PHE A 3 13.50 -1.56 -6.49
N VAL A 4 12.61 -2.50 -6.20
CA VAL A 4 12.44 -3.73 -6.99
C VAL A 4 10.97 -3.88 -7.32
N TYR A 5 10.65 -4.01 -8.60
CA TYR A 5 9.29 -4.22 -9.04
C TYR A 5 9.03 -5.71 -9.29
N HIS A 6 7.96 -6.20 -8.68
CA HIS A 6 7.51 -7.57 -8.80
C HIS A 6 6.21 -7.59 -9.60
N ARG A 7 6.34 -7.91 -10.89
CA ARG A 7 5.18 -8.01 -11.79
C ARG A 7 4.24 -9.13 -11.36
N ILE A 8 4.78 -10.31 -11.06
CA ILE A 8 4.03 -11.47 -10.54
C ILE A 8 4.79 -11.97 -9.31
N ASN A 9 4.10 -12.07 -8.18
CA ASN A 9 4.62 -12.61 -6.94
C ASN A 9 4.25 -14.09 -6.77
N PRO A 10 4.86 -14.81 -5.80
CA PRO A 10 4.45 -16.17 -5.47
C PRO A 10 2.95 -16.26 -5.12
N SER A 11 2.37 -17.45 -5.33
CA SER A 11 0.96 -17.71 -4.99
C SER A 11 0.64 -17.32 -3.54
N GLY A 12 -0.42 -16.54 -3.35
CA GLY A 12 -0.85 -16.03 -2.05
C GLY A 12 -0.41 -14.61 -1.72
N TYR A 13 0.43 -14.00 -2.58
CA TYR A 13 0.87 -12.61 -2.46
C TYR A 13 0.21 -11.72 -3.52
N MET A 14 0.25 -10.40 -3.30
CA MET A 14 -0.24 -9.43 -4.27
C MET A 14 0.74 -9.32 -5.43
N ASP A 15 0.25 -9.27 -6.65
CA ASP A 15 1.06 -8.94 -7.83
C ASP A 15 1.26 -7.42 -7.94
N GLN A 16 2.08 -7.00 -8.90
CA GLN A 16 2.33 -5.60 -9.24
C GLN A 16 2.84 -4.77 -8.05
N THR A 17 3.71 -5.33 -7.21
CA THR A 17 4.21 -4.62 -6.02
C THR A 17 5.55 -3.95 -6.29
N LEU A 18 5.74 -2.77 -5.71
CA LEU A 18 7.02 -2.08 -5.63
C LEU A 18 7.62 -2.31 -4.24
N GLU A 19 8.69 -3.08 -4.17
CA GLU A 19 9.53 -3.22 -2.99
C GLU A 19 10.47 -2.03 -2.86
N ILE A 20 10.55 -1.47 -1.65
CA ILE A 20 11.28 -0.25 -1.33
C ILE A 20 12.18 -0.55 -0.14
N VAL A 21 13.49 -0.56 -0.40
CA VAL A 21 14.50 -0.88 0.61
C VAL A 21 15.17 0.41 1.09
N ASN A 22 14.97 0.75 2.36
CA ASN A 22 15.66 1.86 3.02
C ASN A 22 16.83 1.34 3.85
N ASN A 23 18.03 1.28 3.25
CA ASN A 23 19.27 0.96 3.97
C ASN A 23 19.82 2.12 4.82
N GLY A 24 19.13 3.27 4.84
CA GLY A 24 19.55 4.46 5.59
C GLY A 24 19.31 4.33 7.09
N PRO A 25 19.98 5.17 7.91
CA PRO A 25 19.82 5.16 9.36
C PRO A 25 18.54 5.84 9.85
N SER A 26 17.86 6.61 8.98
CA SER A 26 16.64 7.35 9.30
C SER A 26 15.46 6.81 8.51
N ALA A 27 14.26 6.88 9.10
CA ALA A 27 13.03 6.64 8.37
C ALA A 27 12.77 7.80 7.40
N VAL A 28 12.18 7.50 6.25
CA VAL A 28 11.98 8.47 5.18
C VAL A 28 10.56 8.42 4.62
N ILE A 29 10.13 9.53 4.05
CA ILE A 29 8.90 9.66 3.26
C ILE A 29 9.33 9.94 1.81
N PRO A 30 9.40 8.92 0.94
CA PRO A 30 9.73 9.12 -0.46
C PRO A 30 8.52 9.65 -1.26
N THR A 31 8.81 10.51 -2.22
CA THR A 31 7.93 10.79 -3.36
C THR A 31 8.65 10.32 -4.61
N VAL A 32 8.11 9.30 -5.28
CA VAL A 32 8.70 8.71 -6.47
C VAL A 32 7.88 8.99 -7.72
N GLU A 33 8.55 9.10 -8.84
CA GLU A 33 7.92 8.97 -10.16
C GLU A 33 8.20 7.58 -10.70
N ILE A 34 7.16 6.94 -11.25
CA ILE A 34 7.20 5.58 -11.74
C ILE A 34 6.88 5.60 -13.24
N THR A 35 7.85 5.22 -14.05
CA THR A 35 7.70 5.16 -15.51
C THR A 35 7.56 3.70 -15.95
N PRO A 36 6.41 3.29 -16.51
CA PRO A 36 6.19 1.92 -16.98
C PRO A 36 6.99 1.64 -18.24
N VAL A 37 7.58 0.45 -18.32
CA VAL A 37 8.33 -0.01 -19.49
C VAL A 37 7.90 -1.41 -19.93
N ASP A 38 8.07 -1.69 -21.23
CA ASP A 38 7.86 -3.02 -21.80
C ASP A 38 9.06 -3.96 -21.56
N ARG A 39 8.99 -5.18 -22.12
CA ARG A 39 10.04 -6.21 -21.98
C ARG A 39 11.39 -5.80 -22.58
N THR A 40 11.42 -4.82 -23.46
CA THR A 40 12.65 -4.27 -24.07
C THR A 40 13.22 -3.10 -23.27
N GLY A 41 12.51 -2.66 -22.22
CA GLY A 41 12.84 -1.46 -21.46
C GLY A 41 12.38 -0.17 -22.15
N THR A 42 11.52 -0.25 -23.16
CA THR A 42 10.97 0.93 -23.84
C THR A 42 9.82 1.51 -23.00
N VAL A 43 9.79 2.83 -22.84
CA VAL A 43 8.74 3.55 -22.10
C VAL A 43 7.39 3.38 -22.82
N LEU A 44 6.33 3.21 -22.05
CA LEU A 44 4.95 3.14 -22.53
C LEU A 44 4.24 4.50 -22.32
N PRO A 45 4.29 5.44 -23.29
CA PRO A 45 3.89 6.84 -23.10
C PRO A 45 2.39 7.06 -22.86
N GLY A 46 1.55 6.04 -23.11
CA GLY A 46 0.11 6.06 -22.86
C GLY A 46 -0.32 5.29 -21.61
N VAL A 47 0.63 4.82 -20.79
CA VAL A 47 0.36 4.08 -19.56
C VAL A 47 0.66 4.96 -18.35
N THR A 48 -0.37 5.16 -17.52
CA THR A 48 -0.25 5.86 -16.24
C THR A 48 -0.08 4.85 -15.11
N VAL A 49 0.67 5.22 -14.08
CA VAL A 49 0.87 4.41 -12.87
C VAL A 49 0.35 5.19 -11.67
N SER A 50 -0.37 4.52 -10.79
CA SER A 50 -0.74 5.01 -9.46
C SER A 50 -0.36 3.99 -8.40
N THR A 51 -0.16 4.42 -7.16
CA THR A 51 0.16 3.51 -6.06
C THR A 51 -0.93 3.46 -5.00
N ALA A 52 -1.05 2.32 -4.32
CA ALA A 52 -2.10 2.12 -3.33
C ALA A 52 -1.79 2.80 -1.99
N TYR A 53 -0.53 2.82 -1.58
CA TYR A 53 -0.10 3.39 -0.30
C TYR A 53 0.45 4.82 -0.45
N GLY A 54 0.56 5.31 -1.68
CA GLY A 54 0.86 6.69 -2.01
C GLY A 54 2.34 7.06 -1.93
N THR A 55 3.25 6.14 -2.28
CA THR A 55 4.68 6.45 -2.47
C THR A 55 4.93 7.42 -3.62
N ASP A 56 4.03 7.51 -4.59
CA ASP A 56 4.01 8.56 -5.63
C ASP A 56 3.56 9.94 -5.09
N GLN A 57 3.01 9.98 -3.87
CA GLN A 57 2.39 11.17 -3.27
C GLN A 57 3.06 11.58 -1.94
N GLY A 58 4.11 10.88 -1.49
CA GLY A 58 4.73 11.16 -0.19
C GLY A 58 3.84 10.83 1.00
N LYS A 59 2.97 9.81 0.87
CA LYS A 59 2.03 9.40 1.92
C LYS A 59 2.48 8.19 2.72
N MET A 60 3.58 7.55 2.33
CA MET A 60 4.10 6.34 2.96
C MET A 60 5.44 6.62 3.64
N VAL A 61 5.60 6.11 4.86
CA VAL A 61 6.87 6.06 5.59
C VAL A 61 7.55 4.72 5.29
N VAL A 62 8.83 4.79 4.97
CA VAL A 62 9.72 3.63 4.86
C VAL A 62 10.67 3.66 6.06
N PRO A 63 10.49 2.79 7.08
CA PRO A 63 11.33 2.80 8.28
C PRO A 63 12.82 2.62 7.99
N ALA A 64 13.65 3.07 8.93
CA ALA A 64 15.11 2.93 8.83
C ALA A 64 15.51 1.46 8.79
N ARG A 65 16.41 1.10 7.86
CA ARG A 65 16.96 -0.26 7.72
C ARG A 65 15.91 -1.34 7.46
N GLU A 66 14.76 -0.95 6.91
CA GLU A 66 13.66 -1.86 6.63
C GLU A 66 13.28 -1.87 5.14
N THR A 67 12.48 -2.88 4.80
CA THR A 67 11.86 -3.02 3.49
C THR A 67 10.37 -2.77 3.64
N SER A 68 9.81 -2.00 2.73
CA SER A 68 8.37 -1.80 2.65
C SER A 68 7.88 -2.07 1.23
N LEU A 69 6.58 -2.26 1.06
CA LEU A 69 5.96 -2.55 -0.22
C LEU A 69 4.91 -1.50 -0.52
N ASP A 70 4.74 -1.13 -1.79
CA ASP A 70 3.56 -0.44 -2.31
C ASP A 70 2.95 -1.29 -3.44
N VAL A 71 1.66 -1.11 -3.74
CA VAL A 71 0.96 -1.80 -4.82
C VAL A 71 0.76 -0.84 -5.97
N LEU A 72 1.18 -1.23 -7.17
CA LEU A 72 1.02 -0.45 -8.39
C LEU A 72 -0.26 -0.84 -9.13
N ALA A 73 -0.91 0.13 -9.72
CA ALA A 73 -2.00 -0.04 -10.67
C ALA A 73 -1.64 0.68 -11.97
N PHE A 74 -1.86 0.01 -13.10
CA PHE A 74 -1.53 0.52 -14.43
C PHE A 74 -2.81 0.74 -15.22
N ALA A 75 -2.93 1.92 -15.83
CA ALA A 75 -4.07 2.27 -16.67
C ALA A 75 -3.59 2.80 -18.03
N GLY A 76 -4.38 2.54 -19.07
CA GLY A 76 -4.05 2.90 -20.46
C GLY A 76 -4.13 1.71 -21.40
N ARG A 77 -4.19 1.98 -22.71
CA ARG A 77 -4.37 0.97 -23.76
C ARG A 77 -3.32 -0.14 -23.70
N ASP A 78 -2.08 0.21 -23.35
CA ASP A 78 -0.93 -0.69 -23.35
C ASP A 78 -0.53 -1.15 -21.93
N ALA A 79 -1.40 -0.96 -20.92
CA ALA A 79 -1.08 -1.33 -19.53
C ALA A 79 -0.75 -2.82 -19.36
N ALA A 80 -1.37 -3.70 -20.15
CA ALA A 80 -1.07 -5.14 -20.15
C ALA A 80 0.35 -5.47 -20.64
N ASN A 81 1.01 -4.55 -21.35
CA ASN A 81 2.37 -4.72 -21.87
C ASN A 81 3.46 -4.34 -20.86
N VAL A 82 3.09 -3.81 -19.69
CA VAL A 82 4.04 -3.48 -18.63
C VAL A 82 4.78 -4.74 -18.19
N ALA A 83 6.10 -4.69 -18.34
CA ALA A 83 7.00 -5.74 -17.92
C ALA A 83 7.82 -5.33 -16.69
N ASP A 84 8.17 -4.05 -16.62
CA ASP A 84 8.96 -3.47 -15.53
C ASP A 84 8.61 -1.98 -15.32
N VAL A 85 9.22 -1.34 -14.32
CA VAL A 85 9.12 0.10 -14.09
C VAL A 85 10.49 0.72 -13.83
N ARG A 86 10.68 1.96 -14.27
CA ARG A 86 11.80 2.81 -13.82
C ARG A 86 11.31 3.71 -12.71
N VAL A 87 12.04 3.73 -11.60
CA VAL A 87 11.72 4.57 -10.45
C VAL A 87 12.71 5.72 -10.35
N THR A 88 12.18 6.94 -10.31
CA THR A 88 12.97 8.14 -10.02
C THR A 88 12.52 8.74 -8.70
N VAL A 89 13.42 8.85 -7.74
CA VAL A 89 13.12 9.54 -6.48
C VAL A 89 13.08 11.05 -6.75
N ARG A 90 11.90 11.65 -6.63
CA ARG A 90 11.70 13.10 -6.83
C ARG A 90 11.98 13.89 -5.55
N LYS A 91 11.57 13.34 -4.41
CA LYS A 91 11.78 13.94 -3.09
C LYS A 91 11.95 12.85 -2.04
N THR A 92 12.76 13.13 -1.04
CA THR A 92 12.85 12.34 0.19
C THR A 92 12.80 13.31 1.36
N ALA A 93 11.92 13.06 2.33
CA ALA A 93 11.91 13.79 3.59
C ALA A 93 12.25 12.83 4.73
N ASP A 94 13.17 13.23 5.60
CA ASP A 94 13.42 12.51 6.85
C ASP A 94 12.23 12.66 7.79
N VAL A 95 11.92 11.60 8.52
CA VAL A 95 10.86 11.60 9.53
C VAL A 95 11.32 10.85 10.77
N THR A 96 10.99 11.37 11.94
CA THR A 96 11.13 10.61 13.18
C THR A 96 10.05 9.56 13.24
N PHE A 97 10.44 8.30 13.06
CA PHE A 97 9.55 7.14 13.14
C PHE A 97 10.23 6.04 13.95
N PRO A 98 9.52 5.36 14.87
CA PRO A 98 10.13 4.32 15.67
C PRO A 98 10.47 3.08 14.85
N ALA A 99 11.28 2.18 15.43
CA ALA A 99 11.38 0.82 14.91
C ALA A 99 10.01 0.12 15.09
N ALA A 100 9.48 -0.43 14.00
CA ALA A 100 8.16 -1.05 13.98
C ALA A 100 8.18 -2.28 13.06
N PRO A 101 8.89 -3.36 13.47
CA PRO A 101 9.14 -4.52 12.62
C PRO A 101 7.89 -5.36 12.35
N GLN A 102 6.79 -5.11 13.08
CA GLN A 102 5.54 -5.85 12.92
C GLN A 102 4.50 -5.01 12.18
N ILE A 103 3.78 -5.67 11.28
CA ILE A 103 2.70 -5.06 10.51
C ILE A 103 1.53 -4.77 11.45
N VAL A 104 0.93 -3.57 11.31
CA VAL A 104 -0.32 -3.24 11.99
C VAL A 104 -1.47 -3.98 11.34
N GLU A 105 -2.20 -4.74 12.14
CA GLU A 105 -3.30 -5.58 11.66
C GLU A 105 -4.56 -4.74 11.43
N ALA A 106 -5.34 -5.09 10.41
CA ALA A 106 -6.60 -4.41 10.08
C ALA A 106 -7.75 -5.42 10.05
N GLN A 107 -8.78 -5.16 10.87
CA GLN A 107 -10.00 -5.97 10.94
C GLN A 107 -11.22 -5.11 10.62
N ALA A 108 -11.98 -5.50 9.60
CA ALA A 108 -13.27 -4.90 9.30
C ALA A 108 -14.30 -5.24 10.39
N VAL A 109 -15.06 -4.24 10.84
CA VAL A 109 -16.12 -4.40 11.84
C VAL A 109 -17.41 -3.67 11.46
N ASN A 110 -18.54 -4.17 11.96
CA ASN A 110 -19.85 -3.51 11.83
C ASN A 110 -20.01 -2.38 12.86
N GLU A 111 -21.17 -1.70 12.85
CA GLU A 111 -21.50 -0.62 13.78
C GLU A 111 -21.40 -1.03 15.26
N ALA A 112 -21.70 -2.29 15.57
CA ALA A 112 -21.58 -2.86 16.92
C ALA A 112 -20.13 -3.25 17.31
N GLY A 113 -19.15 -3.04 16.43
CA GLY A 113 -17.75 -3.40 16.65
C GLY A 113 -17.44 -4.88 16.47
N GLN A 114 -18.35 -5.65 15.87
CA GLN A 114 -18.15 -7.08 15.63
C GLN A 114 -17.46 -7.32 14.29
N PRO A 115 -16.52 -8.30 14.19
CA PRO A 115 -15.88 -8.66 12.93
C PRO A 115 -16.89 -8.99 11.83
N THR A 116 -16.65 -8.49 10.63
CA THR A 116 -17.47 -8.82 9.46
C THR A 116 -16.84 -9.94 8.62
N ALA A 117 -17.66 -10.60 7.82
CA ALA A 117 -17.19 -11.62 6.89
C ALA A 117 -16.24 -11.01 5.85
N LYS A 118 -15.26 -11.80 5.39
CA LYS A 118 -14.33 -11.39 4.34
C LYS A 118 -15.11 -10.92 3.10
N PHE A 119 -14.69 -9.78 2.54
CA PHE A 119 -15.34 -9.10 1.40
C PHE A 119 -16.74 -8.52 1.66
N GLY A 120 -17.33 -8.75 2.83
CA GLY A 120 -18.63 -8.20 3.20
C GLY A 120 -18.58 -6.70 3.54
N PRO A 121 -19.74 -6.04 3.61
CA PRO A 121 -19.84 -4.65 4.03
C PRO A 121 -19.36 -4.45 5.47
N PHE A 122 -18.89 -3.25 5.78
CA PHE A 122 -18.37 -2.88 7.10
C PHE A 122 -18.53 -1.38 7.38
N ASP A 123 -18.49 -1.00 8.65
CA ASP A 123 -18.69 0.38 9.10
C ASP A 123 -17.40 1.02 9.61
N ALA A 124 -16.44 0.21 10.03
CA ALA A 124 -15.14 0.67 10.50
C ALA A 124 -14.06 -0.40 10.33
N VAL A 125 -12.81 0.03 10.49
CA VAL A 125 -11.65 -0.85 10.60
C VAL A 125 -11.02 -0.65 11.97
N VAL A 126 -10.86 -1.75 12.71
CA VAL A 126 -10.02 -1.78 13.91
C VAL A 126 -8.60 -2.06 13.46
N LEU A 127 -7.70 -1.14 13.78
CA LEU A 127 -6.27 -1.24 13.57
C LEU A 127 -5.61 -1.64 14.88
N THR A 128 -4.86 -2.74 14.90
CA THR A 128 -4.14 -3.23 16.08
C THR A 128 -2.65 -3.09 15.86
N ASN A 129 -1.98 -2.34 16.73
CA ASN A 129 -0.54 -2.15 16.68
C ASN A 129 0.17 -3.18 17.58
N PRO A 130 0.78 -4.23 17.01
CA PRO A 130 1.51 -5.23 17.79
C PRO A 130 2.90 -4.75 18.22
N ASN A 131 3.37 -3.59 17.75
CA ASN A 131 4.69 -3.06 18.14
C ASN A 131 4.64 -2.45 19.55
N SER A 132 5.80 -2.32 20.21
CA SER A 132 5.90 -1.64 21.52
C SER A 132 5.79 -0.12 21.41
N GLU A 133 6.13 0.43 20.25
CA GLU A 133 6.18 1.86 20.01
C GLU A 133 4.91 2.39 19.36
N LYS A 134 4.67 3.69 19.55
CA LYS A 134 3.55 4.40 18.92
C LYS A 134 3.81 4.64 17.44
N VAL A 135 2.90 4.20 16.57
CA VAL A 135 3.05 4.32 15.10
C VAL A 135 1.90 5.10 14.49
N SER A 136 2.16 5.74 13.34
CA SER A 136 1.14 6.34 12.47
C SER A 136 0.92 5.43 11.28
N VAL A 137 -0.34 5.10 11.01
CA VAL A 137 -0.73 4.07 10.04
C VAL A 137 -1.87 4.58 9.18
N GLY A 138 -1.71 4.47 7.86
CA GLY A 138 -2.80 4.58 6.90
C GLY A 138 -3.42 3.23 6.62
N VAL A 139 -4.71 3.23 6.28
CA VAL A 139 -5.44 2.03 5.85
C VAL A 139 -6.18 2.31 4.54
N VAL A 140 -6.02 1.39 3.59
CA VAL A 140 -6.74 1.37 2.33
C VAL A 140 -7.56 0.11 2.17
N CYS A 141 -8.65 0.23 1.43
CA CYS A 141 -9.31 -0.89 0.80
C CYS A 141 -8.83 -1.04 -0.65
N ILE A 142 -8.39 -2.24 -1.02
CA ILE A 142 -8.06 -2.58 -2.41
C ILE A 142 -9.12 -3.51 -2.97
N ILE A 143 -9.74 -3.11 -4.08
CA ILE A 143 -10.56 -3.99 -4.91
C ILE A 143 -9.68 -4.48 -6.06
N TRP A 144 -9.50 -5.80 -6.15
CA TRP A 144 -8.61 -6.43 -7.11
C TRP A 144 -9.32 -6.78 -8.42
N GLU A 145 -8.58 -6.70 -9.52
CA GLU A 145 -8.95 -7.40 -10.75
C GLU A 145 -8.89 -8.93 -10.55
N GLN A 146 -9.67 -9.65 -11.35
CA GLN A 146 -9.69 -11.12 -11.37
C GLN A 146 -9.23 -11.59 -12.75
N PRO A 147 -7.93 -11.47 -13.06
CA PRO A 147 -7.43 -11.84 -14.37
C PRO A 147 -7.39 -13.37 -14.55
N PRO A 148 -7.32 -13.87 -15.79
CA PRO A 148 -7.05 -15.28 -16.04
C PRO A 148 -5.74 -15.75 -15.39
N ALA A 149 -5.63 -17.05 -15.11
CA ALA A 149 -4.42 -17.63 -14.55
C ALA A 149 -3.18 -17.31 -15.39
N GLY A 150 -2.08 -16.92 -14.72
CA GLY A 150 -0.82 -16.54 -15.37
C GLY A 150 -0.73 -15.07 -15.82
N GLN A 151 -1.80 -14.29 -15.68
CA GLN A 151 -1.76 -12.84 -15.82
C GLN A 151 -1.66 -12.18 -14.44
N PRO A 152 -0.93 -11.05 -14.33
CA PRO A 152 -0.76 -10.39 -13.05
C PRO A 152 -2.08 -9.80 -12.55
N GLN A 153 -2.38 -9.98 -11.27
CA GLN A 153 -3.45 -9.25 -10.59
C GLN A 153 -3.01 -7.80 -10.34
N GLN A 154 -3.90 -6.84 -10.56
CA GLN A 154 -3.67 -5.46 -10.16
C GLN A 154 -4.83 -4.91 -9.34
N ALA A 155 -4.58 -3.81 -8.63
CA ALA A 155 -5.64 -3.06 -7.98
C ALA A 155 -6.52 -2.42 -9.06
N ARG A 156 -7.80 -2.80 -9.11
CA ARG A 156 -8.82 -2.13 -9.93
C ARG A 156 -9.20 -0.79 -9.34
N THR A 157 -9.28 -0.74 -8.01
CA THR A 157 -9.68 0.44 -7.26
C THR A 157 -9.00 0.42 -5.91
N VAL A 158 -8.43 1.55 -5.51
CA VAL A 158 -7.90 1.77 -4.17
C VAL A 158 -8.74 2.86 -3.51
N ILE A 159 -9.34 2.53 -2.37
CA ILE A 159 -10.20 3.43 -1.61
C ILE A 159 -9.48 3.72 -0.27
N PRO A 160 -8.96 4.94 -0.06
CA PRO A 160 -8.46 5.34 1.24
C PRO A 160 -9.58 5.28 2.28
N ILE A 161 -9.35 4.58 3.39
CA ILE A 161 -10.30 4.53 4.50
C ILE A 161 -9.98 5.62 5.51
N GLY A 162 -8.70 5.82 5.80
CA GLY A 162 -8.23 6.86 6.70
C GLY A 162 -6.88 6.50 7.31
N ALA A 163 -6.51 7.20 8.38
CA ALA A 163 -5.28 6.97 9.13
C ALA A 163 -5.52 7.11 10.63
N ALA A 164 -4.65 6.52 11.44
CA ALA A 164 -4.64 6.68 12.88
C ALA A 164 -3.21 6.65 13.45
N THR A 165 -3.01 7.35 14.55
CA THR A 165 -1.85 7.21 15.41
C THR A 165 -2.21 6.29 16.58
N ILE A 166 -1.47 5.20 16.75
CA ILE A 166 -1.82 4.11 17.67
C ILE A 166 -0.66 3.88 18.62
N ALA A 167 -0.92 3.93 19.93
CA ALA A 167 0.08 3.56 20.93
C ALA A 167 0.52 2.09 20.74
N GLY A 168 1.70 1.72 21.25
CA GLY A 168 2.17 0.34 21.21
C GLY A 168 1.24 -0.59 21.99
N GLN A 169 1.00 -1.80 21.49
CA GLN A 169 0.07 -2.78 22.08
C GLN A 169 -1.38 -2.30 22.22
N HIS A 170 -1.79 -1.28 21.46
CA HIS A 170 -3.14 -0.74 21.48
C HIS A 170 -3.81 -0.84 20.11
N SER A 171 -5.10 -0.54 20.08
CA SER A 171 -5.89 -0.48 18.86
C SER A 171 -6.54 0.88 18.68
N ALA A 172 -6.81 1.25 17.43
CA ALA A 172 -7.59 2.42 17.06
C ALA A 172 -8.67 2.02 16.05
N THR A 173 -9.78 2.76 16.02
CA THR A 173 -10.86 2.52 15.05
C THR A 173 -10.89 3.65 14.04
N VAL A 174 -10.84 3.31 12.75
CA VAL A 174 -11.01 4.24 11.63
C VAL A 174 -12.36 3.97 10.98
N ARG A 175 -13.23 4.99 10.92
CA ARG A 175 -14.56 4.85 10.31
C ARG A 175 -14.46 4.76 8.80
N ALA A 176 -15.17 3.80 8.21
CA ALA A 176 -15.31 3.69 6.77
C ALA A 176 -16.37 4.69 6.26
N SER A 177 -16.17 5.20 5.05
CA SER A 177 -17.12 6.10 4.40
C SER A 177 -17.22 5.78 2.91
N GLY A 178 -18.30 6.24 2.27
CA GLY A 178 -18.54 6.04 0.84
C GLY A 178 -18.47 4.58 0.41
N ASP A 179 -17.87 4.34 -0.75
CA ASP A 179 -17.80 3.03 -1.39
C ASP A 179 -17.05 1.98 -0.57
N ALA A 180 -16.18 2.38 0.35
CA ALA A 180 -15.49 1.44 1.23
C ALA A 180 -16.46 0.60 2.07
N ARG A 181 -17.65 1.14 2.43
CA ARG A 181 -18.64 0.43 3.27
C ARG A 181 -19.30 -0.74 2.55
N ASN A 182 -19.26 -0.78 1.21
CA ASN A 182 -19.94 -1.80 0.41
C ASN A 182 -19.19 -3.14 0.37
N GLY A 183 -17.98 -3.18 0.92
CA GLY A 183 -17.14 -4.36 0.97
C GLY A 183 -15.75 -4.11 0.37
N CYS A 184 -14.81 -4.96 0.76
CA CYS A 184 -13.41 -4.78 0.40
C CYS A 184 -12.74 -6.06 -0.07
N GLY A 185 -12.02 -6.01 -1.20
CA GLY A 185 -11.19 -7.11 -1.68
C GLY A 185 -10.02 -7.42 -0.73
N SER A 186 -9.35 -6.40 -0.23
CA SER A 186 -8.34 -6.56 0.81
C SER A 186 -8.12 -5.26 1.58
N LEU A 187 -8.18 -5.33 2.91
CA LEU A 187 -7.71 -4.24 3.77
C LEU A 187 -6.19 -4.33 3.89
N LYS A 188 -5.51 -3.21 3.66
CA LYS A 188 -4.06 -3.10 3.78
C LYS A 188 -3.69 -1.87 4.59
N THR A 189 -2.67 -2.05 5.42
CA THR A 189 -2.07 -1.01 6.24
C THR A 189 -0.69 -0.68 5.71
N TYR A 190 -0.28 0.57 5.92
CA TYR A 190 1.05 1.05 5.62
C TYR A 190 1.42 2.11 6.66
N PHE A 191 2.70 2.22 7.01
CA PHE A 191 3.13 3.31 7.87
C PHE A 191 2.97 4.63 7.13
N SER A 192 2.29 5.59 7.77
CA SER A 192 2.02 6.91 7.21
C SER A 192 2.82 7.97 7.97
N PRO A 193 3.03 9.16 7.37
CA PRO A 193 3.55 10.30 8.10
C PRO A 193 2.71 10.56 9.36
N PRO A 194 3.33 11.02 10.47
CA PRO A 194 2.61 11.49 11.63
C PRO A 194 1.63 12.61 11.25
N THR A 195 0.45 12.59 11.89
CA THR A 195 -0.54 13.67 11.80
C THR A 195 -0.35 14.68 12.91
#